data_AF-A0A965NKG4-F1
#
_entry.id   AF-A0A965NKG4-F1
#
_cell.length_a   1.000
_cell.length_b   1.000
_cell.length_c   1.000
_cell.angle_alpha   90.00
_cell.angle_beta   90.00
_cell.angle_gamma   90.00
#
_symmetry.space_group_name_H-M   'P 1'
#
loop_
_entity.id
_entity.type
_entity.pdbx_description
1 polymer ?
#
loop_
_entity_poly.entity_id
_entity_poly.type
_entity_poly.pdbx_seq_one_letter_code
_entity_poly.pdbx_strand_id
1 'polypeptide(L)'
;NSTPTILLTDFDYPFHGYQVVPKPVNLQTLRHLFEDKKPHTEATPSLVKPKEKTDRSLRILVAEDNEVNREVISLQLKRAGHDVSVAVDGVATLELWRIKEFDLVILDLQMPLLGGIEVATSIRREEKRLKRKPIPLIALTGINEPGQRAHCKKAGLETYLVKPLRGADLVEKIKAISQLNELPDNSDEFTKNLRLADEQEAEDLKCAARVFLKYSHSFIEKLQTALAKNDPKDIRFQAHAVSGMLGMMGCTKLVHLAGQIDRKPRDPQAIKRTKQLIDGLQRLEEALRSSGDLTADGQT
;
A
#
# COMPACT_ATOMS: atom_id res chain seq x y z
N ASN A 1 18.64 -25.96 -30.64
CA ASN A 1 18.93 -24.99 -29.56
C ASN A 1 17.84 -23.94 -29.53
N SER A 2 16.84 -24.13 -28.67
CA SER A 2 15.81 -23.11 -28.45
C SER A 2 16.37 -22.06 -27.49
N THR A 3 16.37 -20.80 -27.91
CA THR A 3 16.72 -19.66 -27.05
C THR A 3 15.75 -19.64 -25.85
N PRO A 4 16.24 -19.55 -24.60
CA PRO A 4 15.35 -19.41 -23.46
C PRO A 4 14.55 -18.11 -23.58
N THR A 5 13.22 -18.22 -23.56
CA THR A 5 12.30 -17.09 -23.69
C THR A 5 11.55 -16.90 -22.38
N ILE A 6 11.65 -15.69 -21.81
CA ILE A 6 10.93 -15.27 -20.61
C ILE A 6 9.79 -14.34 -21.04
N LEU A 7 8.57 -14.60 -20.58
CA LEU A 7 7.38 -13.78 -20.86
C LEU A 7 7.10 -12.82 -19.70
N LEU A 8 7.04 -11.51 -20.00
CA LEU A 8 6.65 -10.48 -19.04
C LEU A 8 5.16 -10.13 -19.23
N THR A 9 4.30 -10.46 -18.26
CA THR A 9 2.83 -10.40 -18.41
C THR A 9 2.15 -9.54 -17.33
N ASP A 10 0.99 -8.94 -17.67
CA ASP A 10 0.14 -8.17 -16.75
C ASP A 10 -0.86 -9.05 -15.97
N PHE A 11 -0.92 -10.35 -16.28
CA PHE A 11 -1.86 -11.31 -15.73
C PHE A 11 -1.15 -12.60 -15.29
N ASP A 12 -1.59 -13.18 -14.18
CA ASP A 12 -1.17 -14.51 -13.67
C ASP A 12 -1.75 -15.64 -14.54
N TYR A 13 -1.46 -15.62 -15.84
CA TYR A 13 -1.87 -16.66 -16.78
C TYR A 13 -0.70 -17.61 -17.04
N PRO A 14 -0.85 -18.93 -16.80
CA PRO A 14 0.24 -19.88 -16.98
C PRO A 14 0.46 -20.17 -18.47
N PHE A 15 1.42 -19.49 -19.10
CA PHE A 15 1.88 -19.85 -20.45
C PHE A 15 2.75 -21.11 -20.38
N HIS A 16 2.21 -22.23 -20.88
CA HIS A 16 2.93 -23.50 -20.87
C HIS A 16 4.18 -23.42 -21.76
N GLY A 17 5.32 -23.86 -21.24
CA GLY A 17 6.60 -23.88 -21.96
C GLY A 17 7.43 -22.60 -21.87
N TYR A 18 6.98 -21.58 -21.12
CA TYR A 18 7.71 -20.34 -20.92
C TYR A 18 7.86 -20.04 -19.43
N GLN A 19 8.98 -19.42 -19.05
CA GLN A 19 9.11 -18.80 -17.74
C GLN A 19 8.34 -17.49 -17.77
N VAL A 20 7.37 -17.32 -16.86
CA VAL A 20 6.47 -16.17 -16.83
C VAL A 20 6.80 -15.30 -15.63
N VAL A 21 7.01 -14.01 -15.86
CA VAL A 21 7.25 -13.02 -14.80
C VAL A 21 6.17 -11.94 -14.85
N PRO A 22 5.43 -11.74 -13.74
CA PRO A 22 4.41 -10.72 -13.70
C PRO A 22 5.04 -9.32 -13.67
N LYS A 23 4.41 -8.37 -14.35
CA LYS A 23 4.76 -6.95 -14.28
C LYS A 23 4.14 -6.30 -13.03
N PRO A 24 4.80 -5.27 -12.48
CA PRO A 24 6.08 -4.70 -12.91
C PRO A 24 7.26 -5.53 -12.42
N VAL A 25 8.27 -5.65 -13.28
CA VAL A 25 9.48 -6.41 -13.00
C VAL A 25 10.48 -5.50 -12.29
N ASN A 26 11.17 -6.01 -11.27
CA ASN A 26 12.30 -5.34 -10.63
C ASN A 26 13.62 -6.02 -11.01
N LEU A 27 14.74 -5.35 -10.76
CA LEU A 27 16.07 -5.82 -11.16
C LEU A 27 16.48 -7.11 -10.45
N GLN A 28 16.13 -7.27 -9.17
CA GLN A 28 16.39 -8.51 -8.41
C GLN A 28 15.69 -9.72 -9.04
N THR A 29 14.42 -9.56 -9.41
CA THR A 29 13.65 -10.58 -10.12
C THR A 29 14.28 -10.90 -11.45
N LEU A 30 14.67 -9.92 -12.26
CA LEU A 30 15.37 -10.20 -13.54
C LEU A 30 16.69 -10.95 -13.32
N ARG A 31 17.50 -10.53 -12.35
CA ARG A 31 18.80 -11.14 -12.07
C ARG A 31 18.65 -12.61 -11.69
N HIS A 32 17.71 -12.94 -10.81
CA HIS A 32 17.40 -14.33 -10.46
C HIS A 32 16.98 -15.20 -11.67
N LEU A 33 16.39 -14.61 -12.71
CA LEU A 33 16.02 -15.37 -13.91
C LEU A 33 17.23 -15.67 -14.81
N PHE A 34 18.26 -14.83 -14.76
CA PHE A 34 19.48 -15.00 -15.56
C PHE A 34 20.58 -15.77 -14.82
N GLU A 35 20.52 -15.86 -13.50
CA GLU A 35 21.55 -16.49 -12.67
C GLU A 35 21.43 -18.03 -12.54
N ASP A 36 20.27 -18.64 -12.81
CA ASP A 36 20.09 -20.08 -12.56
C ASP A 36 20.18 -21.00 -13.81
N LYS A 37 21.40 -21.52 -14.03
CA LYS A 37 21.61 -22.93 -14.43
C LYS A 37 22.07 -23.73 -13.20
N LYS A 38 21.13 -24.22 -12.39
CA LYS A 38 21.10 -25.57 -11.75
C LYS A 38 19.90 -25.71 -10.80
N PRO A 39 19.27 -26.90 -10.67
CA PRO A 39 18.05 -27.05 -9.88
C PRO A 39 18.26 -27.61 -8.46
N HIS A 40 17.31 -27.22 -7.59
CA HIS A 40 16.85 -27.80 -6.31
C HIS A 40 17.77 -27.78 -5.07
N THR A 41 17.26 -27.23 -3.96
CA THR A 41 16.73 -28.07 -2.86
C THR A 41 15.85 -27.31 -1.86
N GLU A 42 15.04 -28.11 -1.19
CA GLU A 42 13.91 -27.87 -0.29
C GLU A 42 14.11 -26.88 0.87
N ALA A 43 12.97 -26.32 1.29
CA ALA A 43 12.81 -25.52 2.48
C ALA A 43 12.99 -26.35 3.78
N THR A 44 13.67 -25.77 4.76
CA THR A 44 13.33 -25.90 6.19
C THR A 44 13.77 -24.63 6.94
N PRO A 45 13.10 -24.30 8.07
CA PRO A 45 12.90 -22.93 8.51
C PRO A 45 14.11 -22.39 9.27
N SER A 46 14.72 -21.33 8.75
CA SER A 46 15.72 -20.57 9.50
C SER A 46 15.03 -19.60 10.47
N LEU A 47 15.48 -19.67 11.71
CA LEU A 47 14.98 -19.00 12.90
C LEU A 47 14.80 -17.49 12.71
N VAL A 48 13.58 -17.02 13.01
CA VAL A 48 13.17 -15.61 12.98
C VAL A 48 14.07 -14.76 13.89
N LYS A 49 14.87 -13.88 13.27
CA LYS A 49 15.51 -12.73 13.92
C LYS A 49 14.51 -11.53 14.00
N PRO A 50 14.73 -10.56 14.91
CA PRO A 50 13.68 -9.72 15.49
C PRO A 50 12.97 -8.78 14.51
N LYS A 51 11.66 -8.60 14.77
CA LYS A 51 10.67 -7.78 14.08
C LYS A 51 11.15 -6.37 13.69
N GLU A 52 11.03 -6.06 12.41
CA GLU A 52 11.00 -4.68 11.90
C GLU A 52 9.89 -3.87 12.57
N LYS A 53 10.28 -2.80 13.28
CA LYS A 53 9.36 -1.78 13.79
C LYS A 53 8.69 -1.07 12.61
N THR A 54 7.38 -0.84 12.70
CA THR A 54 6.70 0.11 11.79
C THR A 54 7.24 1.51 12.07
N ASP A 55 7.66 2.23 11.03
CA ASP A 55 8.35 3.53 11.11
C ASP A 55 7.50 4.68 11.71
N ARG A 56 6.21 4.42 12.01
CA ARG A 56 5.32 5.41 12.66
C ARG A 56 4.36 4.74 13.65
N SER A 57 4.31 5.28 14.87
CA SER A 57 3.27 4.96 15.86
C SER A 57 1.93 5.60 15.43
N LEU A 58 0.85 4.82 15.43
CA LEU A 58 -0.51 5.28 15.12
C LEU A 58 -1.32 5.35 16.41
N ARG A 59 -2.25 6.30 16.51
CA ARG A 59 -3.29 6.34 17.55
C ARG A 59 -4.50 5.55 17.06
N ILE A 60 -4.71 4.36 17.60
CA ILE A 60 -5.74 3.41 17.17
C ILE A 60 -6.84 3.32 18.22
N LEU A 61 -8.09 3.49 17.81
CA LEU A 61 -9.27 3.18 18.64
C LEU A 61 -9.80 1.79 18.29
N VAL A 62 -9.91 0.91 19.28
CA VAL A 62 -10.46 -0.44 19.11
C VAL A 62 -11.77 -0.56 19.88
N ALA A 63 -12.86 -0.88 19.19
CA ALA A 63 -14.16 -1.17 19.77
C ALA A 63 -14.44 -2.67 19.71
N GLU A 64 -14.49 -3.32 20.87
CA GLU A 64 -14.74 -4.76 21.02
C GLU A 64 -15.37 -5.00 22.41
N ASP A 65 -16.52 -5.66 22.43
CA ASP A 65 -17.30 -5.93 23.64
C ASP A 65 -16.70 -7.07 24.47
N ASN A 66 -16.13 -8.09 23.81
CA ASN A 66 -15.45 -9.18 24.47
C ASN A 66 -14.10 -8.74 25.07
N GLU A 67 -13.98 -8.86 26.39
CA GLU A 67 -12.78 -8.45 27.13
C GLU A 67 -11.49 -9.15 26.68
N VAL A 68 -11.55 -10.45 26.44
CA VAL A 68 -10.39 -11.24 26.01
C VAL A 68 -9.94 -10.80 24.62
N ASN A 69 -10.88 -10.64 23.68
CA ASN A 69 -10.54 -10.17 22.33
C ASN A 69 -9.95 -8.76 22.35
N ARG A 70 -10.53 -7.85 23.14
CA ARG A 70 -10.06 -6.48 23.32
C ARG A 70 -8.63 -6.44 23.84
N GLU A 71 -8.32 -7.27 24.83
CA GLU A 71 -6.97 -7.38 25.40
C GLU A 71 -5.97 -7.93 24.38
N VAL A 72 -6.32 -9.02 23.68
CA VAL A 72 -5.47 -9.63 22.65
C VAL A 72 -5.14 -8.64 21.53
N ILE A 73 -6.14 -7.94 21.00
CA ILE A 73 -5.97 -6.92 19.96
C ILE A 73 -5.07 -5.79 20.48
N SER A 74 -5.35 -5.27 21.68
CA SER A 74 -4.57 -4.18 22.27
C SER A 74 -3.09 -4.57 22.44
N LEU A 75 -2.81 -5.76 22.96
CA LEU A 75 -1.45 -6.27 23.15
C LEU A 75 -0.71 -6.43 21.81
N GLN A 76 -1.37 -6.94 20.78
CA GLN A 76 -0.77 -7.11 19.45
C GLN A 76 -0.38 -5.76 18.83
N LEU A 77 -1.27 -4.76 18.92
CA LEU A 77 -1.04 -3.42 18.36
C LEU A 77 0.02 -2.63 19.15
N LYS A 78 -0.01 -2.71 20.49
CA LYS A 78 1.03 -2.11 21.34
C LYS A 78 2.40 -2.73 21.07
N ARG A 79 2.48 -4.06 20.90
CA ARG A 79 3.72 -4.75 20.50
C ARG A 79 4.21 -4.37 19.10
N ALA A 80 3.32 -3.92 18.22
CA ALA A 80 3.68 -3.37 16.91
C ALA A 80 4.16 -1.90 16.99
N GLY A 81 4.09 -1.26 18.16
CA GLY A 81 4.57 0.10 18.39
C GLY A 81 3.50 1.19 18.22
N HIS A 82 2.21 0.83 18.26
CA HIS A 82 1.10 1.79 18.17
C HIS A 82 0.54 2.20 19.54
N ASP A 83 -0.03 3.39 19.62
CA ASP A 83 -0.84 3.84 20.75
C ASP A 83 -2.28 3.35 20.58
N VAL A 84 -2.86 2.76 21.63
CA VAL A 84 -4.15 2.04 21.54
C VAL A 84 -5.07 2.48 22.65
N SER A 85 -6.19 3.09 22.26
CA SER A 85 -7.37 3.28 23.12
C SER A 85 -8.41 2.20 22.82
N VAL A 86 -9.13 1.76 23.84
CA VAL A 86 -10.14 0.71 23.72
C VAL A 86 -11.51 1.18 24.20
N ALA A 87 -12.57 0.70 23.57
CA ALA A 87 -13.96 0.93 23.91
C ALA A 87 -14.69 -0.41 24.02
N VAL A 88 -15.65 -0.50 24.95
CA VAL A 88 -16.40 -1.74 25.25
C VAL A 88 -17.71 -1.86 24.47
N ASP A 89 -18.17 -0.77 23.87
CA ASP A 89 -19.39 -0.73 23.06
C ASP A 89 -19.37 0.47 22.10
N GLY A 90 -20.38 0.57 21.23
CA GLY A 90 -20.46 1.65 20.26
C GLY A 90 -20.69 3.05 20.86
N VAL A 91 -21.31 3.17 22.03
CA VAL A 91 -21.54 4.47 22.69
C VAL A 91 -20.21 5.03 23.20
N ALA A 92 -19.48 4.24 23.98
CA ALA A 92 -18.14 4.58 24.45
C ALA A 92 -17.18 4.86 23.28
N THR A 93 -17.34 4.14 22.16
CA THR A 93 -16.56 4.38 20.94
C THR A 93 -16.79 5.77 20.38
N LEU A 94 -18.05 6.21 20.24
CA LEU A 94 -18.37 7.54 19.74
C LEU A 94 -17.93 8.65 20.69
N GLU A 95 -18.09 8.43 22.01
CA GLU A 95 -17.62 9.39 23.02
C GLU A 95 -16.10 9.58 22.93
N LEU A 96 -15.34 8.49 22.93
CA LEU A 96 -13.88 8.54 22.81
C LEU A 96 -13.45 9.19 21.49
N TRP A 97 -14.08 8.81 20.37
CA TRP A 97 -13.78 9.38 19.04
C TRP A 97 -14.05 10.89 18.95
N ARG A 98 -15.01 11.42 19.72
CA ARG A 98 -15.30 12.86 19.74
C ARG A 98 -14.28 13.66 20.54
N ILE A 99 -13.70 13.09 21.59
CA ILE A 99 -12.81 13.80 22.54
C ILE A 99 -11.31 13.59 22.26
N LYS A 100 -10.94 12.56 21.51
CA LYS A 100 -9.55 12.24 21.15
C LYS A 100 -9.38 12.16 19.63
N GLU A 101 -8.16 12.39 19.19
CA GLU A 101 -7.77 12.18 17.80
C GLU A 101 -7.24 10.77 17.59
N PHE A 102 -7.66 10.16 16.49
CA PHE A 102 -7.24 8.83 16.08
C PHE A 102 -6.82 8.85 14.61
N ASP A 103 -5.87 7.99 14.27
CA ASP A 103 -5.41 7.78 12.90
C ASP A 103 -6.14 6.60 12.23
N LEU A 104 -6.76 5.73 13.04
CA LEU A 104 -7.51 4.54 12.62
C LEU A 104 -8.52 4.12 13.70
N VAL A 105 -9.70 3.66 13.28
CA VAL A 105 -10.66 2.98 14.17
C VAL A 105 -10.90 1.55 13.68
N ILE A 106 -10.87 0.60 14.61
CA ILE A 106 -11.18 -0.82 14.42
C ILE A 106 -12.49 -1.09 15.17
N LEU A 107 -13.51 -1.57 14.46
CA LEU A 107 -14.86 -1.76 14.99
C LEU A 107 -15.29 -3.21 14.87
N ASP A 108 -15.65 -3.84 15.98
CA ASP A 108 -16.48 -5.04 15.91
C ASP A 108 -17.85 -4.71 15.31
N LEU A 109 -18.29 -5.49 14.32
CA LEU A 109 -19.61 -5.33 13.73
C LEU A 109 -20.72 -5.73 14.71
N GLN A 110 -20.45 -6.66 15.63
CA GLN A 110 -21.42 -7.13 16.61
C GLN A 110 -21.04 -6.63 18.00
N MET A 111 -21.71 -5.59 18.46
CA MET A 111 -21.58 -5.07 19.82
C MET A 111 -22.97 -4.76 20.38
N PRO A 112 -23.19 -4.85 21.71
CA PRO A 112 -24.46 -4.48 22.33
C PRO A 112 -24.74 -2.98 22.18
N LEU A 113 -26.02 -2.61 22.25
CA LEU A 113 -26.57 -1.25 22.14
C LEU A 113 -26.38 -0.59 20.77
N LEU A 114 -25.14 -0.42 20.32
CA LEU A 114 -24.77 0.23 19.08
C LEU A 114 -23.67 -0.57 18.37
N GLY A 115 -24.04 -1.21 17.26
CA GLY A 115 -23.13 -2.03 16.45
C GLY A 115 -22.12 -1.22 15.63
N GLY A 116 -21.11 -1.92 15.10
CA GLY A 116 -20.03 -1.28 14.33
C GLY A 116 -20.50 -0.56 13.07
N ILE A 117 -21.61 -0.99 12.45
CA ILE A 117 -22.20 -0.35 11.27
C ILE A 117 -22.82 1.00 11.64
N GLU A 118 -23.55 1.04 12.75
CA GLU A 118 -24.21 2.23 13.28
C GLU A 118 -23.18 3.26 13.77
N VAL A 119 -22.11 2.79 14.44
CA VAL A 119 -20.96 3.62 14.82
C VAL A 119 -20.31 4.23 13.58
N ALA A 120 -19.97 3.42 12.58
CA ALA A 120 -19.35 3.89 11.33
C ALA A 120 -20.22 4.93 10.61
N THR A 121 -21.52 4.68 10.53
CA THR A 121 -22.50 5.61 9.94
C THR A 121 -22.53 6.95 10.68
N SER A 122 -22.47 6.90 12.02
CA SER A 122 -22.47 8.09 12.87
C SER A 122 -21.18 8.91 12.70
N ILE A 123 -20.02 8.24 12.70
CA ILE A 123 -18.71 8.86 12.42
C ILE A 123 -18.75 9.57 11.07
N ARG A 124 -19.15 8.89 9.99
CA ARG A 124 -19.20 9.49 8.64
C ARG A 124 -20.14 10.69 8.55
N ARG A 125 -21.29 10.63 9.23
CA ARG A 125 -22.23 11.75 9.29
C ARG A 125 -21.63 12.96 10.00
N GLU A 126 -20.97 12.74 11.13
CA GLU A 126 -20.31 13.80 11.90
C GLU A 126 -19.11 14.38 11.17
N GLU A 127 -18.28 13.56 10.53
CA GLU A 127 -17.16 14.01 9.69
C GLU A 127 -17.64 14.91 8.56
N LYS A 128 -18.72 14.53 7.86
CA LYS A 128 -19.33 15.35 6.81
C LYS A 128 -19.85 16.67 7.37
N ARG A 129 -20.56 16.63 8.50
CA ARG A 129 -21.12 17.82 9.16
C ARG A 129 -20.02 18.80 9.60
N LEU A 130 -18.92 18.27 10.14
CA LEU A 130 -17.79 19.03 10.65
C LEU A 130 -16.71 19.31 9.60
N LYS A 131 -16.91 18.88 8.34
CA LYS A 131 -15.92 18.95 7.24
C LYS A 131 -14.56 18.34 7.60
N ARG A 132 -14.55 17.28 8.42
CA ARG A 132 -13.34 16.54 8.77
C ARG A 132 -12.97 15.55 7.66
N LYS A 133 -11.66 15.29 7.50
CA LYS A 133 -11.18 14.22 6.62
C LYS A 133 -11.71 12.88 7.14
N PRO A 134 -12.23 11.99 6.28
CA PRO A 134 -12.67 10.67 6.72
C PRO A 134 -11.54 9.85 7.34
N ILE A 135 -11.72 9.42 8.58
CA ILE A 135 -10.81 8.51 9.27
C ILE A 135 -10.93 7.10 8.67
N PRO A 136 -9.83 6.35 8.50
CA PRO A 136 -9.90 4.94 8.16
C PRO A 136 -10.72 4.15 9.20
N LEU A 137 -11.64 3.31 8.73
CA LEU A 137 -12.44 2.41 9.56
C LEU A 137 -12.22 0.97 9.09
N ILE A 138 -11.88 0.07 10.01
CA ILE A 138 -11.75 -1.37 9.77
C ILE A 138 -12.86 -2.10 10.52
N ALA A 139 -13.60 -2.95 9.83
CA ALA A 139 -14.56 -3.85 10.45
C ALA A 139 -13.88 -5.16 10.91
N LEU A 140 -14.14 -5.60 12.14
CA LEU A 140 -13.93 -6.97 12.58
C LEU A 140 -15.23 -7.74 12.37
N THR A 141 -15.21 -8.82 11.58
CA THR A 141 -16.41 -9.63 11.32
C THR A 141 -16.17 -11.10 11.60
N GLY A 142 -17.12 -11.76 12.26
CA GLY A 142 -17.18 -13.22 12.42
C GLY A 142 -18.00 -13.94 11.34
N ILE A 143 -18.71 -13.20 10.47
CA ILE A 143 -19.70 -13.76 9.55
C ILE A 143 -19.46 -13.24 8.13
N ASN A 144 -19.55 -14.14 7.15
CA ASN A 144 -19.29 -13.89 5.73
C ASN A 144 -20.61 -13.85 4.94
N GLU A 145 -21.62 -13.17 5.46
CA GLU A 145 -22.94 -13.10 4.81
C GLU A 145 -22.97 -12.07 3.67
N PRO A 146 -23.45 -12.43 2.47
CA PRO A 146 -23.48 -11.56 1.30
C PRO A 146 -24.19 -10.21 1.51
N GLY A 147 -25.22 -10.16 2.37
CA GLY A 147 -25.97 -8.95 2.69
C GLY A 147 -25.20 -7.95 3.56
N GLN A 148 -24.30 -8.42 4.43
CA GLN A 148 -23.60 -7.59 5.40
C GLN A 148 -22.55 -6.69 4.73
N ARG A 149 -21.91 -7.15 3.65
CA ARG A 149 -20.92 -6.38 2.88
C ARG A 149 -21.51 -5.12 2.24
N ALA A 150 -22.74 -5.21 1.72
CA ALA A 150 -23.42 -4.07 1.11
C ALA A 150 -23.72 -2.96 2.15
N HIS A 151 -24.14 -3.36 3.35
CA HIS A 151 -24.42 -2.44 4.46
C HIS A 151 -23.12 -1.79 4.98
N CYS A 152 -22.06 -2.57 5.15
CA CYS A 152 -20.76 -2.06 5.57
C CYS A 152 -20.19 -1.05 4.56
N LYS A 153 -20.26 -1.34 3.26
CA LYS A 153 -19.82 -0.40 2.22
C LYS A 153 -20.60 0.92 2.26
N LYS A 154 -21.93 0.87 2.44
CA LYS A 154 -22.76 2.07 2.59
C LYS A 154 -22.40 2.88 3.84
N ALA A 155 -22.00 2.21 4.92
CA ALA A 155 -21.55 2.84 6.16
C ALA A 155 -20.10 3.38 6.09
N GLY A 156 -19.39 3.20 4.97
CA GLY A 156 -18.01 3.67 4.80
C GLY A 156 -16.95 2.76 5.44
N LEU A 157 -17.29 1.49 5.67
CA LEU A 157 -16.38 0.40 6.06
C LEU A 157 -15.89 -0.29 4.78
N GLU A 158 -14.69 0.06 4.33
CA GLU A 158 -14.10 -0.49 3.10
C GLU A 158 -13.11 -1.62 3.38
N THR A 159 -12.61 -1.71 4.62
CA THR A 159 -11.63 -2.72 5.04
C THR A 159 -12.19 -3.62 6.11
N TYR A 160 -11.89 -4.92 6.00
CA TYR A 160 -12.43 -5.96 6.87
C TYR A 160 -11.32 -6.90 7.35
N LEU A 161 -11.44 -7.34 8.60
CA LEU A 161 -10.68 -8.43 9.20
C LEU A 161 -11.65 -9.50 9.65
N VAL A 162 -11.32 -10.76 9.39
CA VAL A 162 -12.16 -11.91 9.76
C VAL A 162 -11.69 -12.44 11.11
N LYS A 163 -12.62 -12.64 12.04
CA LYS A 163 -12.36 -13.33 13.32
C LYS A 163 -12.29 -14.86 13.06
N PRO A 164 -11.38 -15.60 13.70
CA PRO A 164 -10.44 -15.19 14.75
C PRO A 164 -9.20 -14.48 14.19
N LEU A 165 -8.81 -13.38 14.84
CA LEU A 165 -7.64 -12.59 14.46
C LEU A 165 -6.35 -13.34 14.77
N ARG A 166 -5.65 -13.82 13.74
CA ARG A 166 -4.26 -14.23 13.88
C ARG A 166 -3.40 -12.96 13.95
N GLY A 167 -2.51 -12.87 14.93
CA GLY A 167 -1.76 -11.64 15.20
C GLY A 167 -0.89 -11.12 14.05
N ALA A 168 -0.52 -11.99 13.09
CA ALA A 168 0.15 -11.58 11.86
C ALA A 168 -0.79 -10.80 10.92
N ASP A 169 -2.01 -11.28 10.72
CA ASP A 169 -3.00 -10.71 9.80
C ASP A 169 -3.43 -9.29 10.22
N LEU A 170 -3.55 -9.04 11.53
CA LEU A 170 -3.88 -7.73 12.09
C LEU A 170 -2.78 -6.69 11.80
N VAL A 171 -1.52 -7.07 12.07
CA VAL A 171 -0.37 -6.18 11.88
C VAL A 171 -0.12 -5.91 10.40
N GLU A 172 -0.27 -6.91 9.53
CA GLU A 172 -0.08 -6.75 8.10
C GLU A 172 -1.12 -5.80 7.48
N LYS A 173 -2.41 -5.93 7.84
CA LYS A 173 -3.44 -5.03 7.33
C LYS A 173 -3.29 -3.60 7.85
N ILE A 174 -2.83 -3.44 9.09
CA ILE A 174 -2.59 -2.11 9.66
C ILE A 174 -1.35 -1.47 9.03
N LYS A 175 -0.30 -2.24 8.71
CA LYS A 175 0.83 -1.78 7.88
C LYS A 175 0.33 -1.31 6.49
N ALA A 176 -0.52 -2.08 5.84
CA ALA A 176 -1.09 -1.67 4.55
C ALA A 176 -1.90 -0.37 4.64
N ILE A 177 -2.65 -0.16 5.74
CA ILE A 177 -3.44 1.06 5.96
C ILE A 177 -2.58 2.26 6.38
N SER A 178 -1.51 2.04 7.15
CA SER A 178 -0.55 3.09 7.48
C SER A 178 0.12 3.61 6.20
N GLN A 179 0.42 2.70 5.26
CA GLN A 179 0.97 3.03 3.93
C GLN A 179 -0.05 3.70 2.99
N LEU A 180 -1.36 3.50 3.18
CA LEU A 180 -2.43 4.13 2.37
C LEU A 180 -2.72 5.60 2.76
N ASN A 181 -2.34 6.01 3.98
CA ASN A 181 -2.55 7.37 4.48
C ASN A 181 -1.31 8.28 4.38
N GLU A 182 -0.16 7.70 4.04
CA GLU A 182 1.00 8.46 3.59
C GLU A 182 0.72 8.93 2.15
N LEU A 183 0.80 10.25 1.92
CA LEU A 183 1.38 10.70 0.65
C LEU A 183 2.68 9.91 0.56
N PRO A 184 2.89 9.08 -0.48
CA PRO A 184 4.01 8.18 -0.45
C PRO A 184 5.26 9.08 -0.41
N ASP A 185 5.94 9.05 0.73
CA ASP A 185 7.22 9.69 0.90
C ASP A 185 8.20 8.79 0.14
N ASN A 186 8.30 9.10 -1.15
CA ASN A 186 9.12 8.37 -2.10
C ASN A 186 10.56 8.85 -2.07
N SER A 187 10.89 9.81 -1.20
CA SER A 187 12.23 10.38 -1.13
C SER A 187 13.23 9.40 -0.52
N ASP A 188 12.76 8.40 0.23
CA ASP A 188 13.64 7.51 0.99
C ASP A 188 13.72 6.07 0.45
N GLU A 189 12.76 5.58 -0.35
CA GLU A 189 12.78 4.17 -0.79
C GLU A 189 13.91 3.89 -1.78
N PHE A 190 14.12 4.77 -2.76
CA PHE A 190 15.24 4.67 -3.68
C PHE A 190 16.57 4.78 -2.94
N THR A 191 16.72 5.78 -2.07
CA THR A 191 17.93 6.02 -1.26
C THR A 191 18.24 4.84 -0.35
N LYS A 192 17.21 4.27 0.30
CA LYS A 192 17.34 3.07 1.14
C LYS A 192 17.78 1.87 0.32
N ASN A 193 17.16 1.62 -0.84
CA ASN A 193 17.56 0.52 -1.72
C ASN A 193 19.01 0.69 -2.19
N LEU A 194 19.42 1.92 -2.53
CA LEU A 194 20.79 2.23 -2.94
C LEU A 194 21.81 1.96 -1.81
N ARG A 195 21.45 2.20 -0.55
CA ARG A 195 22.32 1.91 0.62
C ARG A 195 22.45 0.43 0.94
N LEU A 196 21.43 -0.36 0.60
CA LEU A 196 21.40 -1.81 0.87
C LEU A 196 21.95 -2.64 -0.28
N ALA A 197 22.04 -2.05 -1.47
CA ALA A 197 22.53 -2.66 -2.68
C ALA A 197 24.05 -2.93 -2.62
N ASP A 198 24.48 -3.99 -3.28
CA ASP A 198 25.89 -4.17 -3.62
C ASP A 198 26.34 -3.15 -4.70
N GLU A 199 27.64 -3.12 -5.03
CA GLU A 199 28.20 -2.14 -5.96
C GLU A 199 27.57 -2.22 -7.37
N GLN A 200 27.27 -3.43 -7.84
CA GLN A 200 26.68 -3.65 -9.15
C GLN A 200 25.19 -3.28 -9.16
N GLU A 201 24.44 -3.70 -8.13
CA GLU A 201 23.04 -3.34 -7.93
C GLU A 201 22.85 -1.84 -7.77
N ALA A 202 23.77 -1.17 -7.07
CA ALA A 202 23.75 0.27 -6.89
C ALA A 202 23.90 1.00 -8.23
N GLU A 203 24.80 0.54 -9.11
CA GLU A 203 24.93 1.14 -10.44
C GLU A 203 23.73 0.87 -11.35
N ASP A 204 23.11 -0.30 -11.27
CA ASP A 204 21.89 -0.59 -12.04
C ASP A 204 20.73 0.31 -11.58
N LEU A 205 20.58 0.52 -10.27
CA LEU A 205 19.60 1.44 -9.69
C LEU A 205 19.87 2.90 -10.12
N LYS A 206 21.13 3.34 -10.06
CA LYS A 206 21.53 4.68 -10.54
C LYS A 206 21.25 4.83 -12.04
N CYS A 207 21.52 3.81 -12.85
CA CYS A 207 21.22 3.80 -14.28
C CYS A 207 19.71 3.99 -14.52
N ALA A 208 18.87 3.21 -13.83
CA ALA A 208 17.42 3.34 -13.90
C ALA A 208 16.95 4.75 -13.46
N ALA A 209 17.56 5.32 -12.42
CA ALA A 209 17.26 6.67 -11.96
C ALA A 209 17.64 7.76 -12.99
N ARG A 210 18.79 7.64 -13.66
CA ARG A 210 19.17 8.58 -14.74
C ARG A 210 18.19 8.52 -15.90
N VAL A 211 17.75 7.32 -16.29
CA VAL A 211 16.72 7.14 -17.32
C VAL A 211 15.40 7.76 -16.87
N PHE A 212 15.00 7.57 -15.62
CA PHE A 212 13.82 8.24 -15.08
C PHE A 212 13.94 9.76 -15.15
N LEU A 213 15.05 10.37 -14.71
CA LEU A 213 15.27 11.82 -14.77
C LEU A 213 15.20 12.38 -16.20
N LYS A 214 15.57 11.57 -17.20
CA LYS A 214 15.48 11.95 -18.62
C LYS A 214 14.02 12.01 -19.12
N TYR A 215 13.13 11.18 -18.57
CA TYR A 215 11.74 11.03 -19.06
C TYR A 215 10.66 11.48 -18.06
N SER A 216 11.02 11.81 -16.81
CA SER A 216 10.10 12.13 -15.71
C SER A 216 9.11 13.23 -16.06
N HIS A 217 9.59 14.31 -16.67
CA HIS A 217 8.75 15.43 -17.10
C HIS A 217 7.65 14.99 -18.07
N SER A 218 8.00 14.16 -19.07
CA SER A 218 7.02 13.63 -20.04
C SER A 218 5.99 12.71 -19.39
N PHE A 219 6.41 11.89 -18.42
CA PHE A 219 5.49 11.04 -17.66
C PHE A 219 4.48 11.86 -16.86
N ILE A 220 4.96 12.89 -16.15
CA ILE A 220 4.13 13.78 -15.33
C ILE A 220 3.14 14.55 -16.22
N GLU A 221 3.60 15.13 -17.33
CA GLU A 221 2.77 15.90 -18.25
C GLU A 221 1.66 15.05 -18.88
N LYS A 222 1.97 13.80 -19.28
CA LYS A 222 0.98 12.86 -19.82
C LYS A 222 -0.07 12.48 -18.77
N LEU A 223 0.33 12.21 -17.52
CA LEU A 223 -0.61 11.94 -16.42
C LEU A 223 -1.50 13.15 -16.12
N GLN A 224 -0.93 14.36 -16.10
CA GLN A 224 -1.67 15.60 -15.91
C GLN A 224 -2.69 15.84 -17.04
N THR A 225 -2.28 15.60 -18.28
CA THR A 225 -3.15 15.72 -19.45
C THR A 225 -4.31 14.72 -19.41
N ALA A 226 -4.01 13.46 -19.10
CA ALA A 226 -5.02 12.40 -18.95
C ALA A 226 -6.03 12.74 -17.84
N LEU A 227 -5.54 13.31 -16.72
CA LEU A 227 -6.35 13.78 -15.60
C LEU A 227 -7.23 14.96 -15.99
N ALA A 228 -6.71 15.94 -16.73
CA ALA A 228 -7.44 17.11 -17.19
C ALA A 228 -8.58 16.73 -18.16
N LYS A 229 -8.32 15.75 -19.04
CA LYS A 229 -9.34 15.18 -19.94
C LYS A 229 -10.33 14.24 -19.22
N ASN A 230 -10.03 13.86 -17.99
CA ASN A 230 -10.77 12.89 -17.19
C ASN A 230 -11.03 11.58 -17.97
N ASP A 231 -10.04 11.11 -18.73
CA ASP A 231 -10.13 9.87 -19.52
C ASP A 231 -9.56 8.69 -18.72
N PRO A 232 -10.40 7.77 -18.21
CA PRO A 232 -9.94 6.64 -17.41
C PRO A 232 -9.01 5.69 -18.18
N LYS A 233 -9.15 5.58 -19.51
CA LYS A 233 -8.30 4.70 -20.33
C LYS A 233 -6.90 5.27 -20.45
N ASP A 234 -6.80 6.58 -20.68
CA ASP A 234 -5.50 7.27 -20.77
C ASP A 234 -4.82 7.29 -19.39
N ILE A 235 -5.56 7.61 -18.32
CA ILE A 235 -5.04 7.55 -16.93
C ILE A 235 -4.47 6.16 -16.62
N ARG A 236 -5.20 5.10 -16.97
CA ARG A 236 -4.74 3.71 -16.82
C ARG A 236 -3.43 3.48 -17.58
N PHE A 237 -3.42 3.84 -18.86
CA PHE A 237 -2.28 3.61 -19.75
C PHE A 237 -1.02 4.33 -19.26
N GLN A 238 -1.14 5.60 -18.85
CA GLN A 238 -0.01 6.37 -18.33
C GLN A 238 0.48 5.83 -16.98
N ALA A 239 -0.43 5.45 -16.07
CA ALA A 239 -0.05 4.86 -14.78
C ALA A 239 0.70 3.52 -14.98
N HIS A 240 0.22 2.70 -15.92
CA HIS A 240 0.87 1.44 -16.28
C HIS A 240 2.28 1.67 -16.85
N ALA A 241 2.44 2.63 -17.77
CA ALA A 241 3.73 2.94 -18.39
C ALA A 241 4.79 3.38 -17.37
N VAL A 242 4.40 4.22 -16.40
CA VAL A 242 5.28 4.69 -15.32
C VAL A 242 5.65 3.58 -14.33
N SER A 243 4.74 2.63 -14.09
CA SER A 243 4.93 1.53 -13.13
C SER A 243 6.19 0.69 -13.43
N GLY A 244 6.45 0.41 -14.71
CA GLY A 244 7.65 -0.35 -15.12
C GLY A 244 8.96 0.35 -14.75
N MET A 245 9.05 1.66 -14.99
CA MET A 245 10.23 2.45 -14.63
C MET A 245 10.46 2.48 -13.12
N LEU A 246 9.39 2.71 -12.35
CA LEU A 246 9.45 2.71 -10.90
C LEU A 246 9.84 1.35 -10.31
N GLY A 247 9.41 0.26 -10.94
CA GLY A 247 9.78 -1.10 -10.57
C GLY A 247 11.27 -1.36 -10.72
N MET A 248 11.89 -0.89 -11.81
CA MET A 248 13.34 -0.98 -12.02
C MET A 248 14.12 -0.17 -10.98
N MET A 249 13.57 0.97 -10.54
CA MET A 249 14.16 1.81 -9.50
C MET A 249 13.88 1.32 -8.07
N GLY A 250 13.16 0.20 -7.90
CA GLY A 250 12.78 -0.31 -6.58
C GLY A 250 11.81 0.60 -5.81
N CYS A 251 11.11 1.52 -6.47
CA CYS A 251 10.15 2.44 -5.85
C CYS A 251 8.78 1.75 -5.64
N THR A 252 8.73 0.74 -4.76
CA THR A 252 7.57 -0.16 -4.61
C THR A 252 6.29 0.57 -4.17
N LYS A 253 6.40 1.64 -3.37
CA LYS A 253 5.23 2.43 -2.95
C LYS A 253 4.53 3.09 -4.15
N LEU A 254 5.31 3.70 -5.05
CA LEU A 254 4.78 4.32 -6.27
C LEU A 254 4.25 3.29 -7.26
N VAL A 255 4.94 2.16 -7.39
CA VAL A 255 4.46 0.99 -8.14
C VAL A 255 3.09 0.54 -7.66
N HIS A 256 2.91 0.41 -6.34
CA HIS A 256 1.64 0.00 -5.76
C HIS A 256 0.53 0.99 -6.09
N LEU A 257 0.80 2.29 -5.95
CA LEU A 257 -0.15 3.35 -6.27
C LEU A 257 -0.54 3.34 -7.75
N ALA A 258 0.44 3.19 -8.65
CA ALA A 258 0.20 3.04 -10.09
C ALA A 258 -0.65 1.80 -10.41
N GLY A 259 -0.37 0.66 -9.76
CA GLY A 259 -1.13 -0.58 -9.92
C GLY A 259 -2.58 -0.48 -9.42
N GLN A 260 -2.85 0.31 -8.38
CA GLN A 260 -4.23 0.58 -7.92
C GLN A 260 -5.03 1.37 -8.96
N ILE A 261 -4.39 2.31 -9.64
CA ILE A 261 -5.00 3.07 -10.74
C ILE A 261 -5.26 2.14 -11.93
N ASP A 262 -4.28 1.29 -12.27
CA ASP A 262 -4.36 0.37 -13.42
C ASP A 262 -5.52 -0.64 -13.29
N ARG A 263 -5.68 -1.23 -12.11
CA ARG A 263 -6.73 -2.23 -11.83
C ARG A 263 -8.14 -1.66 -11.81
N LYS A 264 -8.30 -0.39 -11.39
CA LYS A 264 -9.62 0.23 -11.20
C LYS A 264 -9.64 1.69 -11.68
N PRO A 265 -9.47 1.94 -12.99
CA PRO A 265 -9.36 3.31 -13.50
C PRO A 265 -10.66 4.12 -13.41
N ARG A 266 -11.81 3.45 -13.24
CA ARG A 266 -13.13 4.08 -13.05
C ARG A 266 -13.52 4.25 -11.57
N ASP A 267 -12.65 3.88 -10.63
CA ASP A 267 -12.87 4.11 -9.21
C ASP A 267 -12.98 5.62 -8.94
N PRO A 268 -13.97 6.13 -8.18
CA PRO A 268 -14.01 7.52 -7.75
C PRO A 268 -12.72 8.02 -7.10
N GLN A 269 -11.94 7.12 -6.50
CA GLN A 269 -10.62 7.44 -5.93
C GLN A 269 -9.48 7.46 -6.95
N ALA A 270 -9.69 7.00 -8.19
CA ALA A 270 -8.64 6.96 -9.23
C ALA A 270 -8.08 8.36 -9.50
N ILE A 271 -8.94 9.38 -9.64
CA ILE A 271 -8.52 10.78 -9.81
C ILE A 271 -7.60 11.23 -8.66
N LYS A 272 -7.98 10.92 -7.41
CA LYS A 272 -7.20 11.25 -6.22
C LYS A 272 -5.85 10.53 -6.23
N ARG A 273 -5.85 9.22 -6.53
CA ARG A 273 -4.62 8.41 -6.63
C ARG A 273 -3.70 8.88 -7.74
N THR A 274 -4.25 9.29 -8.89
CA THR A 274 -3.47 9.86 -10.00
C THR A 274 -2.79 11.16 -9.59
N LYS A 275 -3.48 12.05 -8.84
CA LYS A 275 -2.84 13.25 -8.26
C LYS A 275 -1.72 12.87 -7.30
N GLN A 276 -1.96 11.91 -6.40
CA GLN A 276 -0.94 11.41 -5.48
C GLN A 276 0.27 10.79 -6.20
N LEU A 277 0.04 10.12 -7.33
CA LEU A 277 1.10 9.55 -8.18
C LEU A 277 1.93 10.67 -8.80
N ILE A 278 1.29 11.69 -9.38
CA ILE A 278 1.96 12.87 -9.95
C ILE A 278 2.83 13.57 -8.89
N ASP A 279 2.26 13.88 -7.72
CA ASP A 279 3.00 14.54 -6.64
C ASP A 279 4.19 13.68 -6.17
N GLY A 280 4.00 12.35 -6.17
CA GLY A 280 5.03 11.40 -5.79
C GLY A 280 6.18 11.30 -6.80
N LEU A 281 5.88 11.41 -8.10
CA LEU A 281 6.89 11.47 -9.17
C LEU A 281 7.70 12.76 -9.13
N GLN A 282 7.04 13.89 -8.85
CA GLN A 282 7.71 15.20 -8.71
C GLN A 282 8.70 15.20 -7.55
N ARG A 283 8.29 14.69 -6.38
CA ARG A 283 9.19 14.56 -5.21
C ARG A 283 10.36 13.61 -5.48
N LEU A 284 10.11 12.50 -6.18
CA LEU A 284 11.18 11.57 -6.57
C LEU A 284 12.18 12.25 -7.51
N GLU A 285 11.69 13.01 -8.50
CA GLU A 285 12.55 13.78 -9.40
C GLU A 285 13.42 14.80 -8.64
N GLU A 286 12.83 15.58 -7.73
CA GLU A 286 13.56 16.54 -6.89
C GLU A 286 14.63 15.86 -6.02
N ALA A 287 14.28 14.75 -5.38
CA ALA A 287 15.20 13.99 -4.53
C ALA A 287 16.39 13.45 -5.34
N LEU A 288 16.13 12.87 -6.52
CA LEU A 288 17.19 12.31 -7.37
C LEU A 288 18.11 13.39 -7.92
N ARG A 289 17.58 14.56 -8.32
CA ARG A 289 18.40 15.70 -8.79
C ARG A 289 19.28 16.29 -7.70
N SER A 290 18.85 16.20 -6.43
CA SER A 290 19.64 16.65 -5.28
C SER A 290 20.79 15.71 -4.91
N SER A 291 20.76 14.47 -5.40
CA SER A 291 21.81 13.48 -5.21
C SER A 291 22.93 13.70 -6.24
N GLY A 292 24.08 14.23 -5.80
CA GLY A 292 25.17 14.69 -6.67
C GLY A 292 25.71 13.70 -7.72
N ASP A 293 25.47 12.40 -7.53
CA ASP A 293 25.94 11.31 -8.42
C ASP A 293 24.95 10.94 -9.56
N LEU A 294 23.82 11.66 -9.66
CA LEU A 294 22.71 11.35 -10.57
C LEU A 294 22.40 12.53 -11.49
N THR A 295 23.27 12.76 -12.49
CA THR A 295 22.98 13.69 -13.59
C THR A 295 22.23 12.96 -14.72
N ALA A 296 21.29 13.64 -15.39
CA ALA A 296 20.53 13.07 -16.51
C ALA A 296 21.44 12.67 -17.70
N ASP A 297 22.62 13.29 -17.79
CA ASP A 297 23.60 13.08 -18.85
C ASP A 297 24.72 12.10 -18.46
N GLY A 298 24.70 11.55 -17.24
CA GLY A 298 25.60 10.47 -16.81
C GLY A 298 27.08 10.86 -16.69
N GLN A 299 27.41 12.15 -16.56
CA GLN A 299 28.77 12.60 -16.30
C GLN A 299 28.96 12.82 -14.80
N THR A 300 29.80 11.99 -14.18
CA THR A 300 30.67 12.36 -13.07
C THR A 300 31.95 12.96 -13.63
#